data_AF-A0A969T061-F1
#
_entry.id   AF-A0A969T061-F1
#
_cell.length_a   1.000
_cell.length_b   1.000
_cell.length_c   1.000
_cell.angle_alpha   90.00
_cell.angle_beta   90.00
_cell.angle_gamma   90.00
#
_symmetry.space_group_name_H-M   'P 1'
#
loop_
_entity.id
_entity.type
_entity.pdbx_description
1 polymer ?
#
loop_
_entity_poly.entity_id
_entity_poly.type
_entity_poly.pdbx_seq_one_letter_code
_entity_poly.pdbx_strand_id
1 'polypeptide(L)'
;MTNFDSTQLSKRPQYGLLGLLTCLAAVYLTVIWRVGDISHFAMSILFLLAAATLIWENYPNFHYRQERVASLTGVGLIGWILWQSFSMTNEQQLQLRLFPLISALAVALIASGFRGLLQYRREFAIMLFLGVSGLSLNLIDPSPLTARFAALLLQYRGFDVVQQGGLLTLPSGSTEVLSGYSGMENMSYLIGIAVICLTLYPITHFKKVIALAVALLTGFAANGTRVAILATLAAPEDQNAFLYWYEGEGALFCSVAAVLFFVSFYWALHQIENWQKRRRGEI
;
A
#
# COMPACT_ATOMS: atom_id res chain seq x y z
N MET A 1 14.51 18.17 -36.99
CA MET A 1 15.49 17.97 -35.90
C MET A 1 15.45 19.19 -35.00
N THR A 2 14.66 19.14 -33.92
CA THR A 2 14.57 20.21 -32.93
C THR A 2 15.82 20.18 -32.06
N ASN A 3 16.63 21.24 -32.13
CA ASN A 3 17.78 21.45 -31.26
C ASN A 3 17.30 21.43 -29.81
N PHE A 4 17.69 20.40 -29.07
CA PHE A 4 17.43 20.27 -27.64
C PHE A 4 18.43 21.18 -26.90
N ASP A 5 18.01 22.43 -26.68
CA ASP A 5 18.83 23.44 -26.02
C ASP A 5 18.91 23.15 -24.51
N SER A 6 19.99 22.47 -24.10
CA SER A 6 20.27 22.05 -22.73
C SER A 6 20.34 23.23 -21.73
N THR A 7 20.46 24.46 -22.23
CA THR A 7 20.51 25.67 -21.40
C THR A 7 19.13 26.08 -20.84
N GLN A 8 18.02 25.65 -21.44
CA GLN A 8 16.68 25.93 -20.91
C GLN A 8 16.29 25.02 -19.73
N LEU A 9 16.80 23.77 -19.71
CA LEU A 9 16.63 22.86 -18.56
C LEU A 9 17.27 23.41 -17.28
N SER A 10 18.39 24.13 -17.42
CA SER A 10 19.08 24.79 -16.30
C SER A 10 18.25 25.91 -15.66
N LYS A 11 17.35 26.56 -16.42
CA LYS A 11 16.51 27.68 -15.91
C LYS A 11 15.28 27.21 -15.13
N ARG A 12 14.93 25.92 -15.18
CA ARG A 12 13.75 25.35 -14.50
C ARG A 12 14.10 24.02 -13.83
N PRO A 13 14.76 24.05 -12.65
CA PRO A 13 15.23 22.84 -11.94
C PRO A 13 14.09 21.85 -11.61
N GLN A 14 12.86 22.34 -11.64
CA GLN A 14 11.63 21.60 -11.38
C GLN A 14 11.42 20.43 -12.35
N TYR A 15 11.69 20.61 -13.65
CA TYR A 15 11.53 19.53 -14.63
C TYR A 15 12.59 18.43 -14.47
N GLY A 16 13.80 18.79 -14.04
CA GLY A 16 14.85 17.83 -13.71
C GLY A 16 14.47 16.95 -12.52
N LEU A 17 13.90 17.55 -11.47
CA LEU A 17 13.41 16.81 -10.30
C LEU A 17 12.23 15.88 -10.62
N LEU A 18 11.31 16.32 -11.48
CA LEU A 18 10.22 15.46 -11.97
C LEU A 18 10.76 14.30 -12.80
N GLY A 19 11.70 14.55 -13.71
CA GLY A 19 12.37 13.49 -14.48
C GLY A 19 13.07 12.47 -13.57
N LEU A 20 13.71 12.95 -12.50
CA LEU A 20 14.37 12.10 -11.51
C LEU A 20 13.38 11.23 -10.73
N LEU A 21 12.25 11.80 -10.28
CA LEU A 21 11.18 11.05 -9.63
C LEU A 21 10.61 9.96 -10.54
N THR A 22 10.32 10.29 -11.79
CA THR A 22 9.79 9.34 -12.77
C THR A 22 10.79 8.21 -13.04
N CYS A 23 12.09 8.54 -13.15
CA CYS A 23 13.14 7.55 -13.32
C CYS A 23 13.23 6.59 -12.11
N LEU A 24 13.25 7.13 -10.89
CA LEU A 24 13.28 6.34 -9.67
C LEU A 24 12.02 5.46 -9.50
N ALA A 25 10.84 6.00 -9.84
CA ALA A 25 9.59 5.25 -9.86
C ALA A 25 9.65 4.09 -10.88
N ALA A 26 10.19 4.32 -12.08
CA ALA A 26 10.36 3.28 -13.08
C ALA A 26 11.34 2.18 -12.63
N VAL A 27 12.46 2.56 -12.00
CA VAL A 27 13.41 1.60 -11.43
C VAL A 27 12.71 0.76 -10.35
N TYR A 28 12.04 1.40 -9.40
CA TYR A 28 11.32 0.70 -8.33
C TYR A 28 10.27 -0.29 -8.86
N LEU A 29 9.41 0.15 -9.79
CA LEU A 29 8.41 -0.72 -10.41
C LEU A 29 9.04 -1.89 -11.17
N THR A 30 10.18 -1.66 -11.84
CA THR A 30 10.93 -2.72 -12.53
C THR A 30 11.49 -3.75 -11.55
N VAL A 31 12.01 -3.31 -10.40
CA VAL A 31 12.52 -4.22 -9.37
C VAL A 31 11.39 -5.04 -8.75
N ILE A 32 10.24 -4.45 -8.42
CA ILE A 32 9.07 -5.21 -7.89
C ILE A 32 8.57 -6.20 -8.94
N TRP A 33 8.45 -5.77 -10.20
CA TRP A 33 8.03 -6.64 -11.28
C TRP A 33 8.93 -7.89 -11.39
N ARG A 34 10.25 -7.71 -11.24
CA ARG A 34 11.21 -8.81 -11.23
C ARG A 34 11.06 -9.74 -10.03
N VAL A 35 10.66 -9.22 -8.86
CA VAL A 35 10.41 -10.00 -7.64
C VAL A 35 9.11 -10.82 -7.72
N GLY A 36 8.16 -10.41 -8.56
CA GLY A 36 6.93 -11.17 -8.84
C GLY A 36 5.79 -10.94 -7.83
N ASP A 37 5.90 -9.93 -6.95
CA ASP A 37 4.82 -9.54 -6.03
C ASP A 37 3.79 -8.65 -6.77
N ILE A 38 2.80 -9.29 -7.41
CA ILE A 38 1.79 -8.62 -8.24
C ILE A 38 0.90 -7.68 -7.40
N SER A 39 0.54 -8.11 -6.18
CA SER A 39 -0.26 -7.31 -5.24
C SER A 39 0.47 -6.02 -4.87
N HIS A 40 1.73 -6.13 -4.47
CA HIS A 40 2.55 -4.97 -4.14
C HIS A 40 2.82 -4.09 -5.36
N PHE A 41 3.02 -4.66 -6.54
CA PHE A 41 3.20 -3.91 -7.78
C PHE A 41 1.98 -3.03 -8.11
N ALA A 42 0.78 -3.61 -8.08
CA ALA A 42 -0.46 -2.87 -8.34
C ALA A 42 -0.68 -1.75 -7.31
N MET A 43 -0.45 -2.06 -6.04
CA MET A 43 -0.56 -1.08 -4.95
C MET A 43 0.50 0.03 -5.06
N SER A 44 1.71 -0.31 -5.49
CA SER A 44 2.79 0.66 -5.75
C SER A 44 2.38 1.69 -6.80
N ILE A 45 1.79 1.24 -7.91
CA ILE A 45 1.28 2.15 -8.95
C ILE A 45 0.24 3.09 -8.36
N LEU A 46 -0.74 2.58 -7.62
CA LEU A 46 -1.80 3.40 -7.02
C LEU A 46 -1.23 4.49 -6.08
N PHE A 47 -0.26 4.13 -5.24
CA PHE A 47 0.35 5.05 -4.28
C PHE A 47 1.25 6.08 -4.96
N LEU A 48 2.03 5.67 -5.97
CA LEU A 48 2.84 6.56 -6.78
C LEU A 48 1.97 7.58 -7.53
N LEU A 49 0.85 7.15 -8.11
CA LEU A 49 -0.11 8.04 -8.76
C LEU A 49 -0.72 9.03 -7.76
N ALA A 50 -1.16 8.55 -6.59
CA ALA A 50 -1.72 9.42 -5.55
C ALA A 50 -0.71 10.49 -5.08
N ALA A 51 0.55 10.12 -4.87
CA ALA A 51 1.60 11.07 -4.53
C ALA A 51 1.92 12.03 -5.69
N ALA A 52 1.94 11.54 -6.93
CA ALA A 52 2.13 12.38 -8.11
C ALA A 52 1.01 13.42 -8.24
N THR A 53 -0.25 13.05 -7.97
CA THR A 53 -1.38 13.98 -7.92
C THR A 53 -1.17 15.07 -6.87
N LEU A 54 -0.77 14.72 -5.64
CA LEU A 54 -0.49 15.70 -4.59
C LEU A 54 0.64 16.67 -4.94
N ILE A 55 1.72 16.15 -5.55
CA ILE A 55 2.84 16.96 -6.03
C ILE A 55 2.36 17.90 -7.12
N TRP A 56 1.54 17.41 -8.07
CA TRP A 56 1.00 18.21 -9.16
C TRP A 56 0.11 19.36 -8.65
N GLU A 57 -0.78 19.08 -7.70
CA GLU A 57 -1.65 20.08 -7.08
C GLU A 57 -0.88 21.15 -6.29
N ASN A 58 0.16 20.74 -5.56
CA ASN A 58 0.95 21.65 -4.71
C ASN A 58 2.17 22.25 -5.42
N TYR A 59 2.43 21.88 -6.67
CA TYR A 59 3.62 22.28 -7.42
C TYR A 59 3.93 23.79 -7.39
N PRO A 60 2.95 24.70 -7.55
CA PRO A 60 3.22 26.14 -7.55
C PRO A 60 3.70 26.68 -6.18
N ASN A 61 3.43 25.96 -5.09
CA ASN A 61 3.67 26.42 -3.72
C ASN A 61 4.99 25.90 -3.13
N PHE A 62 5.75 25.10 -3.88
CA PHE A 62 7.01 24.55 -3.38
C PHE A 62 8.12 25.61 -3.31
N HIS A 63 8.72 25.71 -2.13
CA HIS A 63 9.88 26.57 -1.92
C HIS A 63 11.14 25.76 -2.17
N TYR A 64 11.83 26.09 -3.27
CA TYR A 64 13.09 25.45 -3.63
C TYR A 64 14.24 26.14 -2.91
N ARG A 65 15.01 25.36 -2.16
CA ARG A 65 16.18 25.86 -1.43
C ARG A 65 17.33 24.89 -1.61
N GLN A 66 18.36 25.38 -2.30
CA GLN A 66 19.58 24.59 -2.52
C GLN A 66 20.49 24.69 -1.31
N GLU A 67 20.48 23.65 -0.48
CA GLU A 67 21.46 23.45 0.58
C GLU A 67 22.46 22.39 0.12
N ARG A 68 23.75 22.76 0.02
CA ARG A 68 24.80 21.88 -0.54
C ARG A 68 24.90 20.54 0.20
N VAL A 69 24.84 20.56 1.53
CA VAL A 69 24.91 19.35 2.37
C VAL A 69 23.71 18.44 2.10
N ALA A 70 22.50 19.00 2.09
CA ALA A 70 21.28 18.22 1.85
C ALA A 70 21.25 17.63 0.43
N SER A 71 21.70 18.40 -0.58
CA SER A 71 21.82 17.90 -1.94
C SER A 71 22.82 16.76 -2.06
N LEU A 72 23.97 16.84 -1.36
CA LEU A 72 24.96 15.77 -1.35
C LEU A 72 24.38 14.51 -0.67
N THR A 73 23.68 14.67 0.45
CA THR A 73 22.98 13.56 1.12
C THR A 73 21.95 12.91 0.20
N GLY A 74 21.11 13.71 -0.48
CA GLY A 74 20.10 13.19 -1.41
C GLY A 74 20.71 12.44 -2.59
N VAL A 75 21.79 12.96 -3.19
CA VAL A 75 22.53 12.25 -4.25
C VAL A 75 23.13 10.95 -3.73
N GLY A 76 23.70 10.95 -2.51
CA GLY A 76 24.20 9.74 -1.85
C GLY A 76 23.12 8.69 -1.65
N LEU A 77 21.92 9.09 -1.21
CA LEU A 77 20.77 8.19 -1.07
C LEU A 77 20.34 7.59 -2.42
N ILE A 78 20.30 8.39 -3.49
CA ILE A 78 20.00 7.89 -4.85
C ILE A 78 21.04 6.88 -5.31
N GLY A 79 22.33 7.19 -5.12
CA GLY A 79 23.42 6.27 -5.44
C GLY A 79 23.29 4.94 -4.69
N TRP A 80 22.91 4.99 -3.41
CA TRP A 80 22.66 3.80 -2.60
C TRP A 80 21.44 2.99 -3.09
N ILE A 81 20.33 3.64 -3.45
CA ILE A 81 19.15 2.96 -4.02
C ILE A 81 19.50 2.27 -5.33
N LEU A 82 20.21 2.96 -6.24
CA LEU A 82 20.60 2.39 -7.52
C LEU A 82 21.55 1.22 -7.33
N TRP A 83 22.53 1.33 -6.42
CA TRP A 83 23.43 0.23 -6.10
C TRP A 83 22.68 -0.99 -5.56
N GLN A 84 21.77 -0.79 -4.61
CA GLN A 84 20.93 -1.86 -4.05
C GLN A 84 20.02 -2.51 -5.09
N SER A 85 19.53 -1.74 -6.06
CA SER A 85 18.67 -2.24 -7.14
C SER A 85 19.37 -3.32 -8.00
N PHE A 86 20.71 -3.34 -8.05
CA PHE A 86 21.46 -4.39 -8.74
C PHE A 86 21.69 -5.64 -7.89
N SER A 87 21.79 -5.51 -6.57
CA SER A 87 22.14 -6.60 -5.65
C SER A 87 20.95 -7.27 -4.97
N MET A 88 19.75 -6.71 -5.10
CA MET A 88 18.56 -7.20 -4.41
C MET A 88 18.15 -8.63 -4.82
N THR A 89 17.99 -9.47 -3.80
CA THR A 89 17.40 -10.80 -3.86
C THR A 89 16.07 -10.83 -3.10
N ASN A 90 15.28 -11.90 -3.26
CA ASN A 90 13.95 -12.04 -2.64
C ASN A 90 13.94 -11.92 -1.10
N GLU A 91 15.09 -12.08 -0.43
CA GLU A 91 15.18 -12.01 1.04
C GLU A 91 15.15 -10.57 1.59
N GLN A 92 15.32 -9.54 0.74
CA GLN A 92 15.41 -8.14 1.14
C GLN A 92 14.09 -7.35 1.01
N GLN A 93 12.95 -8.00 1.33
CA GLN A 93 11.62 -7.43 1.15
C GLN A 93 11.40 -6.08 1.87
N LEU A 94 11.91 -5.94 3.10
CA LEU A 94 11.81 -4.69 3.87
C LEU A 94 12.49 -3.52 3.14
N GLN A 95 13.68 -3.76 2.58
CA GLN A 95 14.44 -2.73 1.89
C GLN A 95 13.70 -2.31 0.62
N LEU A 96 13.18 -3.27 -0.15
CA LEU A 96 12.43 -3.00 -1.37
C LEU A 96 11.17 -2.18 -1.09
N ARG A 97 10.41 -2.53 -0.05
CA ARG A 97 9.18 -1.81 0.33
C ARG A 97 9.47 -0.37 0.77
N LEU A 98 10.64 -0.08 1.36
CA LEU A 98 11.03 1.27 1.77
C LEU A 98 11.60 2.14 0.64
N PHE A 99 11.92 1.58 -0.54
CA PHE A 99 12.51 2.33 -1.66
C PHE A 99 11.73 3.59 -2.08
N PRO A 100 10.39 3.59 -2.15
CA PRO A 100 9.63 4.79 -2.53
C PRO A 100 9.79 5.91 -1.52
N LEU A 101 9.82 5.58 -0.22
CA LEU A 101 10.01 6.56 0.84
C LEU A 101 11.42 7.16 0.78
N ILE A 102 12.43 6.33 0.59
CA ILE A 102 13.83 6.79 0.54
C ILE A 102 14.06 7.59 -0.75
N SER A 103 13.46 7.18 -1.88
CA SER A 103 13.46 7.92 -3.15
C SER A 103 12.83 9.30 -2.98
N ALA A 104 11.64 9.36 -2.37
CA ALA A 104 10.95 10.62 -2.11
C ALA A 104 11.78 11.53 -1.20
N LEU A 105 12.38 10.99 -0.14
CA LEU A 105 13.25 11.72 0.77
C LEU A 105 14.48 12.27 0.06
N ALA A 106 15.13 11.46 -0.78
CA ALA A 106 16.31 11.84 -1.52
C ALA A 106 16.03 13.00 -2.48
N VAL A 107 14.94 12.93 -3.25
CA VAL A 107 14.54 14.01 -4.15
C VAL A 107 14.13 15.26 -3.36
N ALA A 108 13.39 15.11 -2.27
CA ALA A 108 12.97 16.24 -1.42
C ALA A 108 14.18 16.98 -0.80
N LEU A 109 15.23 16.26 -0.39
CA LEU A 109 16.48 16.83 0.10
C LEU A 109 17.22 17.64 -0.98
N ILE A 110 17.26 17.13 -2.21
CA ILE A 110 17.86 17.84 -3.36
C ILE A 110 17.04 19.10 -3.70
N ALA A 111 15.71 18.99 -3.65
CA ALA A 111 14.81 20.08 -4.03
C ALA A 111 14.75 21.23 -3.01
N SER A 112 14.74 20.90 -1.72
CA SER A 112 14.29 21.82 -0.67
C SER A 112 15.17 21.85 0.59
N GLY A 113 16.18 20.99 0.68
CA GLY A 113 17.02 20.86 1.85
C GLY A 113 16.33 20.22 3.05
N PHE A 114 17.01 20.16 4.21
CA PHE A 114 16.46 19.53 5.41
C PHE A 114 15.26 20.30 5.99
N ARG A 115 15.31 21.63 5.91
CA ARG A 115 14.24 22.50 6.43
C ARG A 115 12.97 22.45 5.57
N GLY A 116 13.11 22.10 4.29
CA GLY A 116 12.00 22.00 3.34
C GLY A 116 11.19 20.71 3.44
N LEU A 117 11.68 19.66 4.11
CA LEU A 117 11.04 18.34 4.13
C LEU A 117 9.59 18.34 4.62
N LEU A 118 9.23 19.24 5.53
CA LEU A 118 7.87 19.34 6.07
C LEU A 118 6.82 19.69 5.00
N GLN A 119 7.23 20.27 3.86
CA GLN A 119 6.32 20.58 2.75
C GLN A 119 5.80 19.32 2.05
N TYR A 120 6.52 18.19 2.15
CA TYR A 120 6.18 16.90 1.52
C TYR A 120 5.55 15.89 2.49
N ARG A 121 5.04 16.35 3.65
CA ARG A 121 4.54 15.46 4.70
C ARG A 121 3.41 14.52 4.24
N ARG A 122 2.59 14.94 3.26
CA ARG A 122 1.47 14.13 2.77
C ARG A 122 1.97 13.01 1.87
N GLU A 123 2.92 13.34 1.00
CA GLU A 123 3.62 12.44 0.10
C GLU A 123 4.43 11.41 0.89
N PHE A 124 5.17 11.85 1.92
CA PHE A 124 5.88 10.94 2.82
C PHE A 124 4.93 10.01 3.59
N ALA A 125 3.76 10.50 4.00
CA ALA A 125 2.77 9.63 4.62
C ALA A 125 2.32 8.51 3.65
N ILE A 126 2.01 8.86 2.39
CA ILE A 126 1.65 7.86 1.38
C ILE A 126 2.78 6.85 1.18
N MET A 127 4.02 7.31 0.96
CA MET A 127 5.16 6.41 0.74
C MET A 127 5.52 5.56 1.96
N LEU A 128 5.34 6.09 3.17
CA LEU A 128 5.54 5.34 4.41
C LEU A 128 4.54 4.18 4.49
N PHE A 129 3.25 4.43 4.24
CA PHE A 129 2.23 3.39 4.30
C PHE A 129 2.35 2.38 3.15
N LEU A 130 2.89 2.78 1.99
CA LEU A 130 3.30 1.82 0.96
C LEU A 130 4.39 0.89 1.48
N GLY A 131 5.41 1.43 2.16
CA GLY A 131 6.49 0.62 2.71
C GLY A 131 6.08 -0.27 3.89
N VAL A 132 5.11 0.16 4.69
CA VAL A 132 4.56 -0.64 5.80
C VAL A 132 3.64 -1.74 5.30
N SER A 133 2.97 -1.55 4.16
CA SER A 133 2.14 -2.59 3.57
C SER A 133 2.99 -3.82 3.26
N GLY A 134 2.70 -4.95 3.93
CA GLY A 134 3.47 -6.20 3.85
C GLY A 134 4.65 -6.34 4.81
N LEU A 135 4.89 -5.37 5.70
CA LEU A 135 5.70 -5.64 6.89
C LEU A 135 4.86 -6.45 7.88
N SER A 136 5.13 -7.75 7.93
CA SER A 136 4.83 -8.56 9.10
C SER A 136 5.69 -8.05 10.25
N LEU A 137 5.25 -6.97 10.89
CA LEU A 137 5.77 -6.59 12.18
C LEU A 137 5.41 -7.76 13.09
N ASN A 138 6.36 -8.66 13.36
CA ASN A 138 6.24 -9.85 14.23
C ASN A 138 5.80 -9.53 15.68
N LEU A 139 5.29 -8.32 15.92
CA LEU A 139 4.72 -7.84 17.16
C LEU A 139 3.39 -8.54 17.47
N ILE A 140 2.57 -8.83 16.45
CA ILE A 140 1.26 -9.47 16.60
C ILE A 140 1.01 -10.37 15.38
N ASP A 141 0.76 -11.66 15.58
CA ASP A 141 0.33 -12.59 14.53
C ASP A 141 -1.21 -12.68 14.49
N PRO A 142 -1.88 -12.16 13.45
CA PRO A 142 -3.33 -12.26 13.34
C PRO A 142 -3.83 -13.65 12.89
N SER A 143 -2.94 -14.59 12.55
CA SER A 143 -3.33 -15.92 12.02
C SER A 143 -4.34 -16.67 12.88
N PRO A 144 -4.19 -16.74 14.22
CA PRO A 144 -5.17 -17.44 15.05
C PRO A 144 -6.54 -16.77 15.01
N LEU A 145 -6.59 -15.45 14.90
CA LEU A 145 -7.85 -14.70 14.80
C LEU A 145 -8.51 -14.94 13.44
N THR A 146 -7.72 -14.94 12.37
CA THR A 146 -8.18 -15.25 11.01
C THR A 146 -8.72 -16.68 10.93
N ALA A 147 -8.03 -17.66 11.50
CA ALA A 147 -8.49 -19.05 11.56
C ALA A 147 -9.82 -19.16 12.34
N ARG A 148 -9.96 -18.48 13.49
CA ARG A 148 -11.21 -18.44 14.25
C ARG A 148 -12.36 -17.84 13.44
N PHE A 149 -12.12 -16.72 12.78
CA PHE A 149 -13.14 -16.08 11.96
C PHE A 149 -13.56 -16.96 10.78
N ALA A 150 -12.60 -17.59 10.10
CA ALA A 150 -12.89 -18.54 9.02
C ALA A 150 -13.68 -19.76 9.52
N ALA A 151 -13.31 -20.34 10.66
CA ALA A 151 -14.05 -21.44 11.29
C ALA A 151 -15.50 -21.04 11.59
N LEU A 152 -15.72 -19.84 12.15
CA LEU A 152 -17.06 -19.31 12.42
C LEU A 152 -17.90 -19.16 11.14
N LEU A 153 -17.31 -18.65 10.05
CA LEU A 153 -18.00 -18.56 8.76
C LEU A 153 -18.41 -19.93 8.22
N LEU A 154 -17.54 -20.93 8.34
CA LEU A 154 -17.80 -22.29 7.87
C LEU A 154 -18.87 -23.00 8.72
N GLN A 155 -18.78 -22.87 10.05
CA GLN A 155 -19.80 -23.40 10.96
C GLN A 155 -21.17 -22.75 10.70
N TYR A 156 -21.21 -21.45 10.46
CA TYR A 156 -22.45 -20.75 10.09
C TYR A 156 -23.04 -21.26 8.76
N ARG A 157 -22.19 -21.75 7.85
CA ARG A 157 -22.61 -22.38 6.58
C ARG A 157 -22.98 -23.86 6.74
N GLY A 158 -22.85 -24.45 7.92
CA GLY A 158 -23.21 -25.82 8.23
C GLY A 158 -22.09 -26.85 8.04
N PHE A 159 -20.84 -26.42 7.87
CA PHE A 159 -19.69 -27.33 7.83
C PHE A 159 -19.28 -27.76 9.23
N ASP A 160 -18.95 -29.05 9.38
CA ASP A 160 -18.36 -29.60 10.60
C ASP A 160 -16.85 -29.29 10.63
N VAL A 161 -16.50 -28.14 11.21
CA VAL A 161 -15.11 -27.66 11.27
C VAL A 161 -14.57 -27.79 12.68
N VAL A 162 -13.46 -28.52 12.80
CA VAL A 162 -12.65 -28.55 14.01
C VAL A 162 -11.46 -27.60 13.81
N GLN A 163 -11.35 -26.61 14.70
CA GLN A 163 -10.23 -25.68 14.72
C GLN A 163 -9.24 -26.05 15.83
N GLN A 164 -7.96 -26.18 15.49
CA GLN A 164 -6.86 -26.32 16.44
C GLN A 164 -5.76 -25.31 16.14
N GLY A 165 -5.77 -24.18 16.87
CA GLY A 165 -4.85 -23.07 16.60
C GLY A 165 -5.10 -22.47 15.21
N GLY A 166 -4.09 -22.51 14.34
CA GLY A 166 -4.18 -22.09 12.94
C GLY A 166 -4.71 -23.16 11.99
N LEU A 167 -4.84 -24.43 12.43
CA LEU A 167 -5.31 -25.53 11.60
C LEU A 167 -6.84 -25.59 11.59
N LEU A 168 -7.42 -25.68 10.39
CA LEU A 168 -8.83 -25.93 10.13
C LEU A 168 -8.98 -27.31 9.50
N THR A 169 -9.72 -28.20 10.16
CA THR A 169 -9.97 -29.56 9.68
C THR A 169 -11.45 -29.72 9.34
N LEU A 170 -11.70 -30.09 8.09
CA LEU A 170 -13.00 -30.48 7.54
C LEU A 170 -12.96 -31.98 7.19
N PRO A 171 -14.12 -32.65 7.03
CA PRO A 171 -14.16 -34.02 6.53
C PRO A 171 -13.49 -34.18 5.15
N SER A 172 -13.47 -33.12 4.35
CA SER A 172 -12.89 -33.09 3.01
C SER A 172 -11.37 -32.86 2.99
N GLY A 173 -10.77 -32.34 4.07
CA GLY A 173 -9.35 -32.00 4.09
C GLY A 173 -8.99 -31.06 5.25
N SER A 174 -7.70 -30.71 5.36
CA SER A 174 -7.23 -29.75 6.37
C SER A 174 -6.45 -28.61 5.71
N THR A 175 -6.55 -27.42 6.28
CA THR A 175 -5.81 -26.24 5.82
C THR A 175 -5.25 -25.50 7.03
N GLU A 176 -3.96 -25.19 6.98
CA GLU A 176 -3.27 -24.44 8.03
C GLU A 176 -3.13 -22.96 7.64
N VAL A 177 -3.58 -22.09 8.53
CA VAL A 177 -3.40 -20.64 8.41
C VAL A 177 -2.04 -20.28 9.00
N LEU A 178 -1.00 -20.35 8.16
CA LEU A 178 0.33 -19.86 8.49
C LEU A 178 0.36 -18.32 8.56
N SER A 179 1.40 -17.74 9.17
CA SER A 179 1.60 -16.30 9.34
C SER A 179 1.50 -15.49 8.04
N GLY A 180 1.88 -16.07 6.90
CA GLY A 180 1.71 -15.48 5.56
C GLY A 180 0.24 -15.33 5.11
N TYR A 181 -0.69 -16.09 5.69
CA TYR A 181 -2.13 -16.06 5.39
C TYR A 181 -2.95 -15.34 6.46
N SER A 182 -2.27 -14.67 7.39
CA SER A 182 -2.89 -13.94 8.49
C SER A 182 -3.80 -12.79 8.03
N GLY A 183 -3.64 -12.31 6.80
CA GLY A 183 -4.36 -11.17 6.25
C GLY A 183 -3.71 -9.82 6.55
N MET A 184 -2.53 -9.82 7.17
CA MET A 184 -1.80 -8.60 7.53
C MET A 184 -1.51 -7.73 6.32
N GLU A 185 -1.17 -8.33 5.18
CA GLU A 185 -0.93 -7.59 3.95
C GLU A 185 -2.19 -6.83 3.49
N ASN A 186 -3.34 -7.51 3.40
CA ASN A 186 -4.63 -6.89 3.01
C ASN A 186 -5.05 -5.77 3.96
N MET A 187 -4.90 -6.00 5.27
CA MET A 187 -5.17 -5.00 6.31
C MET A 187 -4.29 -3.76 6.12
N SER A 188 -2.98 -3.94 5.94
CA SER A 188 -2.04 -2.85 5.77
C SER A 188 -2.26 -2.08 4.45
N TYR A 189 -2.59 -2.77 3.36
CA TYR A 189 -2.94 -2.14 2.10
C TYR A 189 -4.19 -1.26 2.23
N LEU A 190 -5.26 -1.75 2.85
CA LEU A 190 -6.47 -0.94 3.03
C LEU A 190 -6.24 0.24 3.98
N ILE A 191 -5.43 0.08 5.02
CA ILE A 191 -5.01 1.22 5.86
C ILE A 191 -4.26 2.25 5.01
N GLY A 192 -3.34 1.81 4.14
CA GLY A 192 -2.64 2.73 3.27
C GLY A 192 -3.55 3.42 2.24
N ILE A 193 -4.56 2.73 1.69
CA ILE A 193 -5.60 3.37 0.87
C ILE A 193 -6.41 4.38 1.69
N ALA A 194 -6.75 4.05 2.93
CA ALA A 194 -7.40 4.99 3.83
C ALA A 194 -6.57 6.25 4.04
N VAL A 195 -5.24 6.11 4.15
CA VAL A 195 -4.31 7.26 4.23
C VAL A 195 -4.33 8.08 2.94
N ILE A 196 -4.32 7.46 1.76
CA ILE A 196 -4.50 8.18 0.48
C ILE A 196 -5.82 8.97 0.47
N CYS A 197 -6.92 8.33 0.84
CA CYS A 197 -8.22 8.99 0.88
C CYS A 197 -8.24 10.16 1.89
N LEU A 198 -7.60 10.00 3.05
CA LEU A 198 -7.51 11.02 4.10
C LEU A 198 -6.58 12.19 3.75
N THR A 199 -5.55 11.96 2.93
CA THR A 199 -4.66 13.03 2.46
C THR A 199 -5.27 13.85 1.33
N LEU A 200 -6.01 13.20 0.42
CA LEU A 200 -6.71 13.85 -0.68
C LEU A 200 -8.03 14.53 -0.23
N TYR A 201 -8.82 13.87 0.61
CA TYR A 201 -10.15 14.31 1.01
C TYR A 201 -10.31 14.32 2.54
N PRO A 202 -9.80 15.34 3.25
CA PRO A 202 -9.74 15.34 4.71
C PRO A 202 -11.12 15.44 5.39
N ILE A 203 -11.38 14.52 6.32
CA ILE A 203 -12.59 14.48 7.17
C ILE A 203 -12.27 14.83 8.64
N THR A 204 -13.31 14.94 9.49
CA THR A 204 -13.17 15.20 10.94
C THR A 204 -12.46 14.07 11.67
N HIS A 205 -11.76 14.39 12.77
CA HIS A 205 -10.92 13.44 13.52
C HIS A 205 -11.63 12.14 13.89
N PHE A 206 -12.86 12.23 14.40
CA PHE A 206 -13.64 11.04 14.75
C PHE A 206 -13.92 10.14 13.53
N LYS A 207 -14.29 10.73 12.39
CA LYS A 207 -14.50 10.00 11.14
C LYS A 207 -13.21 9.43 10.55
N LYS A 208 -12.05 10.04 10.81
CA LYS A 208 -10.75 9.45 10.45
C LYS A 208 -10.52 8.12 11.17
N VAL A 209 -10.81 8.09 12.48
CA VAL A 209 -10.68 6.86 13.28
C VAL A 209 -11.64 5.78 12.76
N ILE A 210 -12.89 6.15 12.45
CA ILE A 210 -13.85 5.24 11.82
C ILE A 210 -13.33 4.71 10.49
N ALA A 211 -12.82 5.57 9.60
CA ALA A 211 -12.29 5.16 8.31
C ALA A 211 -11.13 4.15 8.45
N LEU A 212 -10.18 4.40 9.36
CA LEU A 212 -9.08 3.48 9.62
C LEU A 212 -9.55 2.15 10.22
N ALA A 213 -10.52 2.18 11.14
CA ALA A 213 -11.10 0.97 11.72
C ALA A 213 -11.85 0.14 10.66
N VAL A 214 -12.63 0.78 9.79
CA VAL A 214 -13.34 0.08 8.71
C VAL A 214 -12.38 -0.48 7.67
N ALA A 215 -11.30 0.23 7.33
CA ALA A 215 -10.24 -0.29 6.46
C ALA A 215 -9.63 -1.59 7.03
N LEU A 216 -9.24 -1.56 8.31
CA LEU A 216 -8.67 -2.71 9.02
C LEU A 216 -9.65 -3.89 9.05
N LEU A 217 -10.89 -3.66 9.47
CA LEU A 217 -11.92 -4.70 9.57
C LEU A 217 -12.28 -5.29 8.22
N THR A 218 -12.35 -4.46 7.17
CA THR A 218 -12.64 -4.92 5.81
C THR A 218 -11.52 -5.83 5.30
N GLY A 219 -10.26 -5.45 5.51
CA GLY A 219 -9.10 -6.26 5.09
C GLY A 219 -9.04 -7.59 5.81
N PHE A 220 -9.28 -7.56 7.12
CA PHE A 220 -9.40 -8.76 7.95
C PHE A 220 -10.52 -9.68 7.45
N ALA A 221 -11.74 -9.15 7.28
CA ALA A 221 -12.90 -9.93 6.87
C ALA A 221 -12.76 -10.52 5.46
N ALA A 222 -12.20 -9.75 4.51
CA ALA A 222 -11.95 -10.21 3.16
C ALA A 222 -10.95 -11.38 3.14
N ASN A 223 -9.86 -11.27 3.92
CA ASN A 223 -8.90 -12.37 4.03
C ASN A 223 -9.49 -13.59 4.75
N GLY A 224 -10.19 -13.39 5.85
CA GLY A 224 -10.84 -14.49 6.57
C GLY A 224 -11.90 -15.22 5.72
N THR A 225 -12.61 -14.50 4.86
CA THR A 225 -13.52 -15.11 3.87
C THR A 225 -12.75 -15.95 2.85
N ARG A 226 -11.62 -15.45 2.33
CA ARG A 226 -10.75 -16.21 1.43
C ARG A 226 -10.23 -17.49 2.09
N VAL A 227 -9.81 -17.43 3.35
CA VAL A 227 -9.35 -18.61 4.11
C VAL A 227 -10.47 -19.63 4.27
N ALA A 228 -11.70 -19.18 4.56
CA ALA A 228 -12.86 -20.08 4.61
C ALA A 228 -13.10 -20.78 3.27
N ILE A 229 -13.02 -20.06 2.14
CA ILE A 229 -13.14 -20.65 0.80
C ILE A 229 -12.03 -21.70 0.57
N LEU A 230 -10.78 -21.37 0.86
CA LEU A 230 -9.65 -22.29 0.72
C LEU A 230 -9.83 -23.56 1.55
N ALA A 231 -10.32 -23.44 2.78
CA ALA A 231 -10.58 -24.59 3.64
C ALA A 231 -11.66 -25.53 3.06
N THR A 232 -12.67 -25.01 2.35
CA THR A 232 -13.66 -25.87 1.68
C THR A 232 -13.09 -26.64 0.49
N LEU A 233 -12.06 -26.07 -0.16
CA LEU A 233 -11.41 -26.63 -1.34
C LEU A 233 -10.14 -27.43 -0.98
N ALA A 234 -9.94 -27.75 0.30
CA ALA A 234 -8.76 -28.45 0.79
C ALA A 234 -8.68 -29.93 0.33
N ALA A 235 -9.72 -30.43 -0.33
CA ALA A 235 -9.75 -31.79 -0.85
C ALA A 235 -8.77 -31.96 -2.03
N PRO A 236 -8.08 -33.12 -2.15
CA PRO A 236 -7.18 -33.38 -3.28
C PRO A 236 -7.86 -33.28 -4.65
N GLU A 237 -9.16 -33.58 -4.72
CA GLU A 237 -9.95 -33.54 -5.96
C GLU A 237 -10.16 -32.10 -6.49
N ASP A 238 -10.05 -31.09 -5.61
CA ASP A 238 -10.30 -29.68 -5.91
C ASP A 238 -9.01 -28.86 -6.10
N GLN A 239 -7.87 -29.51 -6.30
CA GLN A 239 -6.56 -28.84 -6.31
C GLN A 239 -6.47 -27.66 -7.30
N ASN A 240 -7.10 -27.76 -8.47
CA ASN A 240 -7.13 -26.66 -9.44
C ASN A 240 -7.92 -25.44 -8.91
N ALA A 241 -9.05 -25.68 -8.26
CA ALA A 241 -9.85 -24.62 -7.65
C ALA A 241 -9.14 -24.02 -6.44
N PHE A 242 -8.48 -24.85 -5.63
CA PHE A 242 -7.64 -24.40 -4.52
C PHE A 242 -6.53 -23.46 -5.03
N LEU A 243 -5.77 -23.86 -6.06
CA LEU A 243 -4.71 -23.04 -6.65
C LEU A 243 -5.23 -21.69 -7.19
N TYR A 244 -6.42 -21.68 -7.79
CA TYR A 244 -7.05 -20.45 -8.27
C TYR A 244 -7.32 -19.42 -7.14
N TRP A 245 -7.81 -19.87 -5.99
CA TRP A 245 -8.08 -19.00 -4.83
C TRP A 245 -6.83 -18.71 -3.99
N TYR A 246 -5.83 -19.59 -4.09
CA TYR A 246 -4.59 -19.53 -3.33
C TYR A 246 -3.57 -18.59 -3.96
N GLU A 247 -3.25 -18.74 -5.25
CA GLU A 247 -2.25 -17.91 -5.95
C GLU A 247 -2.79 -17.29 -7.25
N GLY A 248 -3.92 -17.80 -7.77
CA GLY A 248 -4.53 -17.31 -9.00
C GLY A 248 -5.37 -16.04 -8.83
N GLU A 249 -6.16 -15.75 -9.86
CA GLU A 249 -6.99 -14.55 -9.95
C GLU A 249 -8.06 -14.47 -8.84
N GLY A 250 -8.46 -15.61 -8.27
CA GLY A 250 -9.41 -15.63 -7.14
C GLY A 250 -8.86 -14.92 -5.90
N ALA A 251 -7.55 -14.97 -5.68
CA ALA A 251 -6.90 -14.20 -4.63
C ALA A 251 -7.06 -12.68 -4.84
N LEU A 252 -6.95 -12.22 -6.09
CA LEU A 252 -7.12 -10.81 -6.45
C LEU A 252 -8.57 -10.34 -6.27
N PHE A 253 -9.55 -11.21 -6.57
CA PHE A 253 -10.97 -10.87 -6.45
C PHE A 253 -11.34 -10.40 -5.04
N CYS A 254 -10.97 -11.16 -4.00
CA CYS A 254 -11.25 -10.79 -2.61
C CYS A 254 -10.62 -9.44 -2.23
N SER A 255 -9.39 -9.18 -2.68
CA SER A 255 -8.68 -7.92 -2.41
C SER A 255 -9.33 -6.75 -3.14
N VAL A 256 -9.68 -6.89 -4.42
CA VAL A 256 -10.36 -5.84 -5.21
C VAL A 256 -11.73 -5.54 -4.63
N ALA A 257 -12.51 -6.56 -4.27
CA ALA A 257 -13.82 -6.38 -3.63
C ALA A 257 -13.70 -5.61 -2.32
N ALA A 258 -12.69 -5.91 -1.50
CA ALA A 258 -12.42 -5.21 -0.25
C ALA A 258 -12.05 -3.73 -0.48
N VAL A 259 -11.22 -3.45 -1.48
CA VAL A 259 -10.87 -2.06 -1.88
C VAL A 259 -12.11 -1.30 -2.35
N LEU A 260 -12.92 -1.88 -3.24
CA LEU A 260 -14.13 -1.24 -3.76
C LEU A 260 -15.14 -0.95 -2.64
N PHE A 261 -15.34 -1.90 -1.72
CA PHE A 261 -16.17 -1.71 -0.55
C PHE A 261 -15.66 -0.55 0.31
N PHE A 262 -14.38 -0.56 0.66
CA PHE A 262 -13.78 0.48 1.50
C PHE A 262 -13.85 1.87 0.84
N VAL A 263 -13.48 1.97 -0.43
CA VAL A 263 -13.53 3.24 -1.18
C VAL A 263 -14.97 3.78 -1.25
N SER A 264 -15.95 2.90 -1.50
CA SER A 264 -17.37 3.27 -1.53
C SER A 264 -17.84 3.76 -0.16
N PHE A 265 -17.45 3.07 0.92
CA PHE A 265 -17.73 3.48 2.29
C PHE A 265 -17.11 4.85 2.61
N TYR A 266 -15.82 5.04 2.27
CA TYR A 266 -15.11 6.30 2.52
C TYR A 266 -15.77 7.45 1.76
N TRP A 267 -16.15 7.22 0.50
CA TRP A 267 -16.85 8.19 -0.31
C TRP A 267 -18.18 8.62 0.34
N ALA A 268 -18.99 7.66 0.80
CA ALA A 268 -20.23 7.95 1.52
C ALA A 268 -19.97 8.75 2.81
N LEU A 269 -18.94 8.37 3.59
CA LEU A 269 -18.55 9.05 4.81
C LEU A 269 -18.13 10.51 4.55
N HIS A 270 -17.38 10.74 3.47
CA HIS A 270 -16.96 12.07 3.01
C HIS A 270 -18.16 12.92 2.54
N GLN A 271 -19.12 12.33 1.81
CA GLN A 271 -20.35 13.04 1.41
C GLN A 271 -21.18 13.47 2.63
N ILE A 272 -21.31 12.59 3.63
CA ILE A 272 -21.99 12.93 4.90
C ILE A 272 -21.28 14.07 5.63
N GLU A 273 -19.94 14.07 5.66
CA GLU A 273 -19.15 15.18 6.21
C GLU A 273 -19.43 16.50 5.49
N ASN A 274 -19.38 16.50 4.16
CA ASN A 274 -19.63 17.73 3.38
C ASN A 274 -21.05 18.25 3.58
N TRP A 275 -22.04 17.36 3.65
CA TRP A 275 -23.42 17.74 3.96
C TRP A 275 -23.54 18.34 5.37
N GLN A 276 -22.85 17.78 6.37
CA GLN A 276 -22.84 18.33 7.74
C GLN A 276 -22.16 19.71 7.78
N LYS A 277 -21.03 19.89 7.09
CA LYS A 277 -20.34 21.19 7.00
C LYS A 277 -21.21 22.27 6.39
N ARG A 278 -21.92 21.97 5.29
CA ARG A 278 -22.90 22.88 4.67
C ARG A 278 -24.02 23.27 5.63
N ARG A 279 -24.54 22.31 6.41
CA ARG A 279 -25.56 22.59 7.44
C ARG A 279 -25.05 23.44 8.60
N ARG A 280 -23.75 23.38 8.92
CA ARG A 280 -23.11 24.23 9.92
C ARG A 280 -22.64 25.58 9.37
N GLY A 281 -22.76 25.83 8.07
CA GLY A 281 -22.27 27.06 7.43
C GLY A 281 -20.75 27.16 7.33
N GLU A 282 -20.03 26.02 7.39
CA GLU A 282 -18.56 25.99 7.31
C GLU A 282 -18.03 26.02 5.86
N ILE A 283 -18.88 25.68 4.88
CA ILE A 283 -18.60 25.65 3.43
C ILE A 283 -19.90 25.97 2.67
#